data_AF-A0A2S0M0P8-F1
#
_entry.id   AF-A0A2S0M0P8-F1
#
_cell.length_a   1.000
_cell.length_b   1.000
_cell.length_c   1.000
_cell.angle_alpha   90.00
_cell.angle_beta   90.00
_cell.angle_gamma   90.00
#
_symmetry.space_group_name_H-M   'P 1'
#
loop_
_entity.id
_entity.type
_entity.pdbx_description
1 polymer ?
#
loop_
_entity_poly.entity_id
_entity_poly.type
_entity_poly.pdbx_seq_one_letter_code
_entity_poly.pdbx_strand_id
1 'polypeptide(L)'
;MARKSTGGGFVTMTKSFEEDMADCSLAEIGLMSLLITSKATTPVGTVYRRHEWSELPGSSADTVSKLLEGLEAKGKIVRDHHEILIRSWVRHRCFSTPNFLKACKYTLEVQMRAPLLRVVVGTELLRKDIASIEPAPSTRGSKDAAGRVFTKGRNAHYEALELIWEELTGQKLPAAETITGSLTEPNPTMLDQLMGTRDFEHALPELENRNWVCVEPSLAVAIREKLHGPNVKPIRGTRTAT
;
A
#
# COMPACT_ATOMS: atom_id res chain seq x y z
N MET A 1 27.64 -0.38 -35.32
CA MET A 1 26.90 0.25 -34.19
C MET A 1 25.42 0.23 -34.52
N ALA A 2 24.65 -0.72 -33.96
CA ALA A 2 23.21 -0.78 -34.19
C ALA A 2 22.49 0.22 -33.26
N ARG A 3 21.79 1.20 -33.83
CA ARG A 3 20.83 2.05 -33.10
C ARG A 3 19.77 1.14 -32.49
N LYS A 4 19.70 1.07 -31.16
CA LYS A 4 18.56 0.46 -30.48
C LYS A 4 17.31 1.27 -30.83
N SER A 5 16.39 0.60 -31.53
CA SER A 5 15.00 1.03 -31.68
C SER A 5 14.43 1.39 -30.30
N THR A 6 14.11 2.66 -30.09
CA THR A 6 13.21 3.10 -29.03
C THR A 6 11.80 2.71 -29.45
N GLY A 7 11.49 1.43 -29.35
CA GLY A 7 10.14 0.94 -29.52
C GLY A 7 9.25 1.68 -28.52
N GLY A 8 8.24 2.38 -29.03
CA GLY A 8 7.18 2.97 -28.22
C GLY A 8 6.58 1.88 -27.35
N GLY A 9 7.00 1.86 -26.08
CA GLY A 9 6.62 0.82 -25.15
C GLY A 9 5.22 1.11 -24.64
N PHE A 10 4.23 0.38 -25.14
CA PHE A 10 2.95 0.27 -24.44
C PHE A 10 3.22 -0.38 -23.09
N VAL A 11 2.79 0.26 -22.00
CA VAL A 11 2.94 -0.33 -20.68
C VAL A 11 1.68 -1.09 -20.30
N THR A 12 1.86 -2.32 -19.84
CA THR A 12 0.74 -3.16 -19.39
C THR A 12 0.21 -2.67 -18.04
N MET A 13 -1.04 -2.20 -18.04
CA MET A 13 -1.78 -1.86 -16.84
C MET A 13 -2.60 -3.06 -16.35
N THR A 14 -2.92 -3.08 -15.06
CA THR A 14 -3.84 -4.08 -14.48
C THR A 14 -5.25 -3.84 -15.01
N LYS A 15 -6.06 -4.89 -15.16
CA LYS A 15 -7.45 -4.76 -15.64
C LYS A 15 -8.30 -3.82 -14.76
N SER A 16 -8.02 -3.80 -13.46
CA SER A 16 -8.68 -2.91 -12.48
C SER A 16 -8.19 -1.46 -12.51
N PHE A 17 -7.21 -1.10 -13.36
CA PHE A 17 -6.65 0.26 -13.37
C PHE A 17 -7.67 1.29 -13.83
N GLU A 18 -8.50 0.96 -14.82
CA GLU A 18 -9.54 1.85 -15.33
C GLU A 18 -10.59 2.15 -14.25
N GLU A 19 -11.06 1.11 -13.54
CA GLU A 19 -11.97 1.24 -12.42
C GLU A 19 -11.36 2.09 -11.29
N ASP A 20 -10.10 1.83 -10.93
CA ASP A 20 -9.39 2.56 -9.89
C ASP A 20 -9.23 4.05 -10.23
N MET A 21 -9.25 4.43 -11.50
CA MET A 21 -9.03 5.79 -11.99
C MET A 21 -10.29 6.50 -12.52
N ALA A 22 -11.47 5.92 -12.34
CA ALA A 22 -12.71 6.41 -12.94
C ALA A 22 -13.06 7.87 -12.56
N ASP A 23 -12.60 8.35 -11.41
CA ASP A 23 -12.79 9.70 -10.89
C ASP A 23 -11.60 10.65 -11.18
N CYS A 24 -10.57 10.19 -11.89
CA CYS A 24 -9.38 10.95 -12.24
C CYS A 24 -9.49 11.61 -13.62
N SER A 25 -8.89 12.80 -13.76
CA SER A 25 -8.67 13.43 -15.06
C SER A 25 -7.65 12.67 -15.91
N LEU A 26 -7.67 12.87 -17.23
CA LEU A 26 -6.71 12.22 -18.14
C LEU A 26 -5.25 12.54 -17.79
N ALA A 27 -4.97 13.75 -17.31
CA ALA A 27 -3.62 14.15 -16.89
C ALA A 27 -3.18 13.41 -15.61
N GLU A 28 -4.08 13.24 -14.64
CA GLU A 28 -3.83 12.45 -13.43
C GLU A 28 -3.61 10.96 -13.77
N ILE A 29 -4.41 10.42 -14.70
CA ILE A 29 -4.24 9.05 -15.23
C ILE A 29 -2.87 8.90 -15.88
N GLY A 30 -2.45 9.88 -16.69
CA GLY A 30 -1.14 9.92 -17.31
C GLY A 30 0.00 9.91 -16.29
N LEU A 31 -0.09 10.78 -15.27
CA LEU A 31 0.91 10.82 -14.20
C LEU A 31 0.94 9.51 -13.40
N MET A 32 -0.22 8.99 -13.00
CA MET A 32 -0.31 7.72 -12.27
C MET A 32 0.27 6.55 -13.06
N SER A 33 0.05 6.54 -14.38
CA SER A 33 0.65 5.56 -15.28
C SER A 33 2.18 5.66 -15.27
N LEU A 34 2.76 6.87 -15.26
CA LEU A 34 4.21 7.05 -15.12
C LEU A 34 4.73 6.53 -13.77
N LEU A 35 4.00 6.77 -12.68
CA LEU A 35 4.37 6.28 -11.34
C LEU A 35 4.37 4.75 -11.27
N ILE A 36 3.29 4.11 -11.72
CA ILE A 36 3.12 2.64 -11.63
C ILE A 36 4.14 1.90 -12.50
N THR A 37 4.62 2.55 -13.57
CA THR A 37 5.48 1.91 -14.57
C THR A 37 6.94 2.30 -14.44
N SER A 38 7.24 3.20 -13.51
CA SER A 38 8.59 3.58 -13.15
C SER A 38 9.40 2.38 -12.66
N LYS A 39 10.63 2.26 -13.15
CA LYS A 39 11.60 1.28 -12.64
C LYS A 39 12.09 1.61 -11.22
N ALA A 40 11.87 2.83 -10.76
CA ALA A 40 12.23 3.27 -9.42
C ALA A 40 11.17 2.91 -8.37
N THR A 41 10.02 2.38 -8.78
CA THR A 41 8.96 1.97 -7.86
C THR A 41 9.39 0.74 -7.08
N THR A 42 9.41 0.86 -5.76
CA THR A 42 9.83 -0.22 -4.86
C THR A 42 8.80 -1.36 -4.81
N PRO A 43 9.16 -2.53 -4.25
CA PRO A 43 8.20 -3.63 -4.05
C PRO A 43 6.91 -3.25 -3.31
N VAL A 44 6.95 -2.31 -2.35
CA VAL A 44 5.75 -1.81 -1.63
C VAL A 44 5.00 -0.71 -2.37
N GLY A 45 5.51 -0.25 -3.51
CA GLY A 45 4.84 0.78 -4.32
C GLY A 45 5.20 2.20 -3.95
N THR A 46 6.33 2.42 -3.28
CA THR A 46 6.86 3.78 -3.09
C THR A 46 7.69 4.21 -4.28
N VAL A 47 7.58 5.49 -4.62
CA VAL A 47 8.43 6.17 -5.59
C VAL A 47 9.07 7.36 -4.89
N TYR A 48 10.40 7.43 -4.95
CA TYR A 48 11.16 8.59 -4.46
C TYR A 48 11.56 9.45 -5.65
N ARG A 49 11.13 10.71 -5.67
CA ARG A 49 11.33 11.61 -6.83
C ARG A 49 11.60 13.05 -6.39
N ARG A 50 12.66 13.25 -5.60
CA ARG A 50 12.98 14.57 -5.02
C ARG A 50 13.30 15.66 -6.07
N HIS A 51 13.83 15.30 -7.25
CA HIS A 51 14.32 16.27 -8.26
C HIS A 51 13.87 15.99 -9.70
N GLU A 52 13.04 14.98 -9.91
CA GLU A 52 12.81 14.46 -11.27
C GLU A 52 11.55 15.02 -11.94
N TRP A 53 10.69 15.72 -11.20
CA TRP A 53 9.44 16.26 -11.78
C TRP A 53 9.68 17.31 -12.86
N SER A 54 10.77 18.07 -12.75
CA SER A 54 11.21 19.03 -13.76
C SER A 54 11.72 18.37 -15.04
N GLU A 55 11.98 17.06 -15.02
CA GLU A 55 12.48 16.32 -16.18
C GLU A 55 11.34 15.72 -17.01
N LEU A 56 10.09 15.80 -16.55
CA LEU A 56 8.92 15.34 -17.29
C LEU A 56 8.64 16.28 -18.49
N PRO A 57 8.76 15.79 -19.74
CA PRO A 57 8.56 16.63 -20.91
C PRO A 57 7.16 17.25 -20.94
N GLY A 58 7.09 18.56 -21.21
CA GLY A 58 5.81 19.27 -21.35
C GLY A 58 5.05 19.51 -20.04
N SER A 59 5.66 19.29 -18.88
CA SER A 59 5.06 19.58 -17.57
C SER A 59 5.95 20.51 -16.75
N SER A 60 5.33 21.45 -16.03
CA SER A 60 6.04 22.25 -15.02
C SER A 60 5.96 21.57 -13.65
N ALA A 61 6.88 21.91 -12.73
CA ALA A 61 6.83 21.41 -11.36
C ALA A 61 5.50 21.77 -10.65
N ASP A 62 4.94 22.95 -10.93
CA ASP A 62 3.63 23.38 -10.42
C ASP A 62 2.49 22.50 -10.96
N THR A 63 2.51 22.21 -12.26
CA THR A 63 1.54 21.31 -12.89
C THR A 63 1.58 19.92 -12.24
N VAL A 64 2.78 19.36 -12.05
CA VAL A 64 2.95 18.05 -11.41
C VAL A 64 2.48 18.09 -9.95
N SER A 65 2.79 19.16 -9.20
CA SER A 65 2.31 19.30 -7.81
C SER A 65 0.79 19.28 -7.73
N LYS A 66 0.11 20.03 -8.60
CA LYS A 66 -1.37 20.07 -8.66
C LYS A 66 -1.98 18.72 -9.01
N LEU A 67 -1.37 17.98 -9.93
CA LEU A 67 -1.81 16.63 -10.27
C LEU A 67 -1.62 15.66 -9.10
N LEU A 68 -0.49 15.76 -8.38
CA LEU A 68 -0.24 14.96 -7.18
C LEU A 68 -1.23 15.29 -6.05
N GLU A 69 -1.54 16.56 -5.83
CA GLU A 69 -2.57 17.01 -4.89
C GLU A 69 -3.95 16.44 -5.27
N GLY A 70 -4.29 16.48 -6.56
CA GLY A 70 -5.54 15.91 -7.07
C GLY A 70 -5.64 14.40 -6.90
N LEU A 71 -4.56 13.66 -7.12
CA LEU A 71 -4.48 12.21 -6.89
C LEU A 71 -4.56 11.86 -5.40
N GLU A 72 -3.92 12.65 -4.55
CA GLU A 72 -3.93 12.47 -3.09
C GLU A 72 -5.31 12.74 -2.49
N ALA A 73 -5.98 13.81 -2.93
CA ALA A 73 -7.35 14.13 -2.51
C ALA A 73 -8.36 13.02 -2.85
N LYS A 74 -8.10 12.28 -3.95
CA LYS A 74 -8.88 11.10 -4.37
C LYS A 74 -8.39 9.79 -3.73
N GLY A 75 -7.40 9.86 -2.85
CA GLY A 75 -6.84 8.70 -2.15
C GLY A 75 -6.03 7.74 -3.03
N LYS A 76 -5.62 8.13 -4.24
CA LYS A 76 -4.88 7.23 -5.14
C LYS A 76 -3.42 7.06 -4.71
N ILE A 77 -2.88 8.09 -4.10
CA ILE A 77 -1.51 8.13 -3.57
C ILE A 77 -1.50 8.71 -2.16
N VAL A 78 -0.39 8.51 -1.46
CA VAL A 78 -0.09 9.18 -0.19
C VAL A 78 1.30 9.79 -0.28
N ARG A 79 1.41 11.07 0.02
CA ARG A 79 2.71 11.76 0.02
C ARG A 79 3.20 11.97 1.44
N ASP A 80 4.46 11.63 1.67
CA ASP A 80 5.18 11.99 2.89
C ASP A 80 6.59 12.46 2.51
N HIS A 81 6.89 13.72 2.80
CA HIS A 81 8.08 14.43 2.34
C HIS A 81 8.37 14.27 0.83
N HIS A 82 9.31 13.39 0.47
CA HIS A 82 9.74 13.14 -0.91
C HIS A 82 9.32 11.76 -1.43
N GLU A 83 8.61 10.99 -0.61
CA GLU A 83 8.10 9.67 -0.93
C GLU A 83 6.64 9.75 -1.35
N ILE A 84 6.32 9.01 -2.41
CA ILE A 84 4.95 8.83 -2.89
C ILE A 84 4.62 7.35 -2.79
N LEU A 85 3.67 6.98 -1.94
CA LEU A 85 3.11 5.65 -1.89
C LEU A 85 1.92 5.55 -2.86
N ILE A 86 1.97 4.59 -3.78
CA ILE A 86 0.83 4.22 -4.61
C ILE A 86 -0.09 3.30 -3.80
N ARG A 87 -1.25 3.79 -3.35
CA ARG A 87 -2.09 3.11 -2.35
C ARG A 87 -2.49 1.70 -2.79
N SER A 88 -2.93 1.54 -4.04
CA SER A 88 -3.43 0.26 -4.55
C SER A 88 -2.32 -0.73 -4.98
N TRP A 89 -1.04 -0.35 -4.86
CA TRP A 89 0.08 -1.15 -5.39
C TRP A 89 0.15 -2.55 -4.80
N VAL A 90 0.18 -2.65 -3.47
CA VAL A 90 0.33 -3.93 -2.77
C VAL A 90 -0.84 -4.85 -3.09
N ARG A 91 -2.07 -4.31 -3.10
CA ARG A 91 -3.28 -5.04 -3.49
C ARG A 91 -3.16 -5.66 -4.89
N HIS A 92 -2.73 -4.89 -5.88
CA HIS A 92 -2.70 -5.36 -7.27
C HIS A 92 -1.50 -6.21 -7.64
N ARG A 93 -0.35 -5.96 -7.03
CA ARG A 93 0.91 -6.61 -7.41
C ARG A 93 1.30 -7.74 -6.46
N CYS A 94 0.96 -7.64 -5.18
CA CYS A 94 1.48 -8.53 -4.14
C CYS A 94 0.46 -9.58 -3.66
N PHE A 95 -0.84 -9.26 -3.60
CA PHE A 95 -1.83 -10.16 -2.96
C PHE A 95 -1.94 -11.53 -3.63
N SER A 96 -1.85 -11.57 -4.96
CA SER A 96 -1.88 -12.80 -5.75
C SER A 96 -0.52 -13.50 -5.86
N THR A 97 0.56 -12.84 -5.44
CA THR A 97 1.95 -13.32 -5.65
C THR A 97 2.74 -13.30 -4.34
N PRO A 98 2.71 -14.38 -3.55
CA PRO A 98 3.38 -14.43 -2.24
C PRO A 98 4.86 -14.05 -2.26
N ASN A 99 5.60 -14.48 -3.29
CA ASN A 99 7.03 -14.16 -3.41
C ASN A 99 7.27 -12.66 -3.59
N PHE A 100 6.36 -11.95 -4.28
CA PHE A 100 6.45 -10.51 -4.45
C PHE A 100 6.07 -9.77 -3.17
N LEU A 101 5.09 -10.29 -2.42
CA LEU A 101 4.79 -9.79 -1.08
C LEU A 101 5.99 -9.96 -0.14
N LYS A 102 6.67 -11.12 -0.13
CA LYS A 102 7.89 -11.33 0.67
C LYS A 102 9.00 -10.30 0.33
N ALA A 103 9.11 -9.89 -0.93
CA ALA A 103 10.09 -8.88 -1.36
C ALA A 103 9.82 -7.48 -0.77
N CYS A 104 8.60 -7.21 -0.28
CA CYS A 104 8.27 -5.96 0.40
C CYS A 104 9.05 -5.75 1.71
N LYS A 105 9.48 -6.84 2.36
CA LYS A 105 10.11 -6.82 3.69
C LYS A 105 11.31 -5.89 3.73
N TYR A 106 12.23 -6.06 2.80
CA TYR A 106 13.46 -5.25 2.74
C TYR A 106 13.16 -3.75 2.60
N THR A 107 12.17 -3.38 1.78
CA THR A 107 11.81 -1.98 1.62
C THR A 107 11.20 -1.41 2.90
N LEU A 108 10.36 -2.17 3.61
CA LEU A 108 9.82 -1.73 4.90
C LEU A 108 10.92 -1.60 5.96
N GLU A 109 11.80 -2.58 6.08
CA GLU A 109 12.88 -2.59 7.09
C GLU A 109 13.89 -1.46 6.86
N VAL A 110 14.28 -1.21 5.61
CA VAL A 110 15.48 -0.42 5.29
C VAL A 110 15.14 0.95 4.69
N GLN A 111 14.07 1.05 3.90
CA GLN A 111 13.83 2.20 3.02
C GLN A 111 12.64 3.06 3.47
N MET A 112 11.51 2.45 3.83
CA MET A 112 10.29 3.14 4.23
C MET A 112 10.21 3.28 5.75
N ARG A 113 10.62 4.44 6.25
CA ARG A 113 10.59 4.79 7.68
C ARG A 113 9.45 5.72 8.07
N ALA A 114 8.78 6.32 7.09
CA ALA A 114 7.66 7.22 7.29
C ALA A 114 6.48 6.49 7.98
N PRO A 115 6.10 6.88 9.23
CA PRO A 115 5.03 6.21 9.97
C PRO A 115 3.70 6.19 9.22
N LEU A 116 3.34 7.32 8.58
CA LEU A 116 2.12 7.43 7.79
C LEU A 116 2.07 6.39 6.66
N LEU A 117 3.15 6.28 5.89
CA LEU A 117 3.21 5.34 4.75
C LEU A 117 3.14 3.89 5.23
N ARG A 118 3.86 3.56 6.32
CA ARG A 118 3.85 2.22 6.93
C ARG A 118 2.46 1.83 7.40
N VAL A 119 1.74 2.75 8.07
CA VAL A 119 0.37 2.54 8.52
C VAL A 119 -0.57 2.33 7.33
N VAL A 120 -0.46 3.14 6.28
CA VAL A 120 -1.28 2.97 5.07
C VAL A 120 -1.03 1.59 4.43
N VAL A 121 0.23 1.14 4.34
CA VAL A 121 0.53 -0.23 3.89
C VAL A 121 -0.14 -1.26 4.80
N GLY A 122 -0.07 -1.09 6.12
CA GLY A 122 -0.76 -1.96 7.09
C GLY A 122 -2.27 -2.01 6.86
N THR A 123 -2.91 -0.86 6.60
CA THR A 123 -4.35 -0.83 6.27
C THR A 123 -4.68 -1.53 4.97
N GLU A 124 -3.79 -1.46 3.96
CA GLU A 124 -3.98 -2.24 2.73
C GLU A 124 -3.88 -3.74 3.02
N LEU A 125 -2.93 -4.19 3.85
CA LEU A 125 -2.78 -5.61 4.21
C LEU A 125 -4.01 -6.19 4.93
N LEU A 126 -4.77 -5.39 5.70
CA LEU A 126 -6.04 -5.81 6.32
C LEU A 126 -7.08 -6.26 5.29
N ARG A 127 -6.96 -5.81 4.03
CA ARG A 127 -7.87 -6.12 2.92
C ARG A 127 -7.54 -7.44 2.24
N LYS A 128 -6.43 -8.10 2.62
CA LYS A 128 -6.03 -9.35 2.00
C LYS A 128 -6.88 -10.50 2.56
N ASP A 129 -7.68 -11.11 1.70
CA ASP A 129 -8.40 -12.34 2.04
C ASP A 129 -7.48 -13.57 1.88
N ILE A 130 -7.15 -14.21 3.00
CA ILE A 130 -6.42 -15.47 3.06
C ILE A 130 -7.39 -16.63 3.28
N ALA A 131 -8.49 -16.39 4.01
CA ALA A 131 -9.46 -17.40 4.39
C ALA A 131 -10.11 -18.07 3.16
N SER A 132 -10.36 -17.30 2.09
CA SER A 132 -10.91 -17.84 0.83
C SER A 132 -9.90 -18.61 -0.02
N ILE A 133 -8.61 -18.57 0.29
CA ILE A 133 -7.58 -19.30 -0.47
C ILE A 133 -7.63 -20.77 -0.07
N GLU A 134 -7.67 -21.66 -1.07
CA GLU A 134 -7.67 -23.09 -0.83
C GLU A 134 -6.42 -23.55 -0.03
N PRO A 135 -6.61 -24.41 0.98
CA PRO A 135 -5.51 -25.01 1.71
C PRO A 135 -4.86 -26.08 0.84
N ALA A 136 -3.95 -25.65 -0.03
CA ALA A 136 -3.08 -26.50 -0.81
C ALA A 136 -1.65 -26.46 -0.25
N PRO A 137 -0.91 -27.59 -0.28
CA PRO A 137 0.50 -27.59 0.09
C PRO A 137 1.29 -26.65 -0.83
N SER A 138 2.32 -26.00 -0.28
CA SER A 138 3.18 -25.08 -1.02
C SER A 138 3.92 -25.82 -2.13
N THR A 139 3.33 -25.88 -3.31
CA THR A 139 3.98 -26.42 -4.50
C THR A 139 4.67 -25.27 -5.23
N ARG A 140 5.91 -25.50 -5.70
CA ARG A 140 6.55 -24.61 -6.69
C ARG A 140 5.71 -24.68 -7.97
N GLY A 141 4.76 -23.75 -8.12
CA GLY A 141 3.84 -23.68 -9.24
C GLY A 141 4.47 -23.07 -10.49
N SER A 142 4.01 -23.59 -11.62
CA SER A 142 4.19 -23.14 -13.01
C SER A 142 4.52 -21.66 -13.21
N LYS A 143 5.47 -21.39 -14.14
CA LYS A 143 5.77 -20.05 -14.65
C LYS A 143 4.53 -19.44 -15.34
N ASP A 144 4.21 -18.18 -15.09
CA ASP A 144 3.28 -17.44 -15.98
C ASP A 144 3.94 -17.14 -17.34
N ALA A 145 3.17 -16.55 -18.26
CA ALA A 145 3.68 -16.08 -19.56
C ALA A 145 4.85 -15.08 -19.45
N ALA A 146 5.07 -14.50 -18.26
CA ALA A 146 6.19 -13.61 -17.93
C ALA A 146 7.33 -14.33 -17.16
N GLY A 147 7.29 -15.65 -17.00
CA GLY A 147 8.36 -16.45 -16.41
C GLY A 147 8.38 -16.53 -14.87
N ARG A 148 7.37 -16.02 -14.17
CA ARG A 148 7.34 -15.92 -12.69
C ARG A 148 6.85 -17.21 -12.03
N VAL A 149 7.60 -17.73 -11.06
CA VAL A 149 7.25 -18.95 -10.29
C VAL A 149 6.30 -18.58 -9.15
N PHE A 150 5.11 -19.17 -9.13
CA PHE A 150 4.11 -18.93 -8.10
C PHE A 150 4.19 -20.01 -7.02
N THR A 151 4.39 -19.61 -5.77
CA THR A 151 4.12 -20.50 -4.64
C THR A 151 2.61 -20.48 -4.40
N LYS A 152 1.94 -21.63 -4.54
CA LYS A 152 0.47 -21.73 -4.44
C LYS A 152 0.03 -22.14 -3.02
N GLY A 153 -1.21 -21.82 -2.68
CA GLY A 153 -1.91 -22.32 -1.50
C GLY A 153 -1.89 -21.37 -0.30
N ARG A 154 -2.88 -21.52 0.58
CA ARG A 154 -3.11 -20.68 1.75
C ARG A 154 -1.85 -20.44 2.58
N ASN A 155 -1.09 -21.49 2.88
CA ASN A 155 0.13 -21.41 3.69
C ASN A 155 1.16 -20.45 3.10
N ALA A 156 1.37 -20.47 1.79
CA ALA A 156 2.34 -19.59 1.14
C ALA A 156 1.93 -18.12 1.24
N HIS A 157 0.63 -17.83 1.09
CA HIS A 157 0.09 -16.48 1.26
C HIS A 157 0.12 -16.04 2.72
N TYR A 158 -0.16 -16.94 3.65
CA TYR A 158 -0.11 -16.70 5.09
C TYR A 158 1.32 -16.34 5.53
N GLU A 159 2.31 -17.19 5.24
CA GLU A 159 3.72 -16.94 5.58
C GLU A 159 4.23 -15.62 4.98
N ALA A 160 3.82 -15.30 3.75
CA ALA A 160 4.21 -14.06 3.09
C ALA A 160 3.59 -12.84 3.77
N LEU A 161 2.31 -12.93 4.18
CA LEU A 161 1.64 -11.87 4.90
C LEU A 161 2.20 -11.71 6.32
N GLU A 162 2.41 -12.81 7.03
CA GLU A 162 2.98 -12.84 8.38
C GLU A 162 4.34 -12.16 8.43
N LEU A 163 5.23 -12.45 7.47
CA LEU A 163 6.55 -11.82 7.38
C LEU A 163 6.49 -10.29 7.33
N ILE A 164 5.52 -9.75 6.59
CA ILE A 164 5.36 -8.29 6.42
C ILE A 164 4.61 -7.69 7.60
N TRP A 165 3.64 -8.42 8.13
CA TRP A 165 2.84 -8.00 9.27
C TRP A 165 3.67 -7.91 10.55
N GLU A 166 4.53 -8.90 10.80
CA GLU A 166 5.48 -8.90 11.92
C GLU A 166 6.46 -7.73 11.81
N GLU A 167 6.90 -7.36 10.60
CA GLU A 167 7.76 -6.18 10.40
C GLU A 167 7.02 -4.87 10.72
N LEU A 168 5.75 -4.74 10.31
CA LEU A 168 4.98 -3.52 10.55
C LEU A 168 4.54 -3.37 12.01
N THR A 169 4.19 -4.48 12.66
CA THR A 169 3.52 -4.45 13.98
C THR A 169 4.35 -5.02 15.13
N GLY A 170 5.39 -5.79 14.84
CA GLY A 170 6.12 -6.58 15.83
C GLY A 170 5.33 -7.77 16.38
N GLN A 171 4.16 -8.09 15.80
CA GLN A 171 3.22 -9.08 16.30
C GLN A 171 2.94 -10.17 15.27
N LYS A 172 2.68 -11.39 15.76
CA LYS A 172 2.29 -12.52 14.91
C LYS A 172 0.91 -12.32 14.30
N LEU A 173 0.75 -12.82 13.08
CA LEU A 173 -0.53 -12.82 12.39
C LEU A 173 -1.52 -13.77 13.09
N PRO A 174 -2.82 -13.44 13.18
CA PRO A 174 -3.83 -14.40 13.67
C PRO A 174 -4.04 -15.52 12.65
N ALA A 175 -4.71 -16.61 13.07
CA ALA A 175 -4.92 -17.79 12.22
C ALA A 175 -5.52 -17.45 10.84
N ALA A 176 -5.03 -18.12 9.80
CA ALA A 176 -5.33 -17.84 8.39
C ALA A 176 -6.83 -17.79 8.07
N GLU A 177 -7.61 -18.64 8.73
CA GLU A 177 -9.07 -18.78 8.56
C GLU A 177 -9.83 -17.52 9.01
N THR A 178 -9.21 -16.69 9.86
CA THR A 178 -9.82 -15.47 10.41
C THR A 178 -9.53 -14.24 9.56
N ILE A 179 -8.68 -14.36 8.53
CA ILE A 179 -8.23 -13.24 7.70
C ILE A 179 -9.07 -13.21 6.43
N THR A 180 -10.24 -12.58 6.52
CA THR A 180 -11.27 -12.54 5.46
C THR A 180 -11.15 -11.36 4.51
N GLY A 181 -10.27 -10.38 4.81
CA GLY A 181 -10.14 -9.15 4.01
C GLY A 181 -11.33 -8.20 4.11
N SER A 182 -12.24 -8.39 5.08
CA SER A 182 -13.43 -7.56 5.27
C SER A 182 -13.06 -6.10 5.56
N LEU A 183 -13.71 -5.18 4.86
CA LEU A 183 -13.48 -3.74 5.00
C LEU A 183 -14.32 -3.11 6.10
N THR A 184 -15.53 -3.64 6.34
CA THR A 184 -16.46 -3.16 7.37
C THR A 184 -16.25 -3.85 8.72
N GLU A 185 -15.79 -5.10 8.68
CA GLU A 185 -15.50 -5.92 9.86
C GLU A 185 -14.09 -6.50 9.74
N PRO A 186 -13.04 -5.64 9.72
CA PRO A 186 -11.67 -6.10 9.63
C PRO A 186 -11.35 -7.04 10.80
N ASN A 187 -10.40 -7.96 10.58
CA ASN A 187 -9.98 -8.89 11.63
C ASN A 187 -9.60 -8.11 12.91
N PRO A 188 -10.28 -8.33 14.04
CA PRO A 188 -10.15 -7.48 15.21
C PRO A 188 -8.74 -7.52 15.79
N THR A 189 -8.11 -8.70 15.79
CA THR A 189 -6.73 -8.90 16.25
C THR A 189 -5.75 -8.11 15.40
N MET A 190 -5.84 -8.20 14.07
CA MET A 190 -4.96 -7.42 13.19
C MET A 190 -5.21 -5.92 13.36
N LEU A 191 -6.47 -5.51 13.49
CA LEU A 191 -6.80 -4.11 13.70
C LEU A 191 -6.20 -3.58 15.03
N ASP A 192 -6.34 -4.33 16.12
CA ASP A 192 -5.71 -4.00 17.41
C ASP A 192 -4.19 -3.91 17.32
N GLN A 193 -3.56 -4.89 16.66
CA GLN A 193 -2.11 -4.91 16.48
C GLN A 193 -1.61 -3.69 15.71
N LEU A 194 -2.28 -3.32 14.62
CA LEU A 194 -1.92 -2.14 13.82
C LEU A 194 -2.10 -0.85 14.62
N MET A 195 -3.25 -0.69 15.27
CA MET A 195 -3.58 0.50 16.06
C MET A 195 -2.70 0.65 17.32
N GLY A 196 -2.18 -0.45 17.85
CA GLY A 196 -1.25 -0.46 18.97
C GLY A 196 0.21 -0.16 18.62
N THR A 197 0.52 0.09 17.35
CA THR A 197 1.90 0.43 16.93
C THR A 197 2.23 1.89 17.21
N ARG A 198 3.51 2.15 17.48
CA ARG A 198 4.04 3.52 17.57
C ARG A 198 3.87 4.28 16.24
N ASP A 199 3.95 3.59 15.12
CA ASP A 199 3.75 4.20 13.80
C ASP A 199 2.32 4.72 13.65
N PHE A 200 1.31 3.99 14.15
CA PHE A 200 -0.07 4.44 14.16
C PHE A 200 -0.28 5.68 15.03
N GLU A 201 0.31 5.72 16.22
CA GLU A 201 0.27 6.91 17.09
C GLU A 201 0.81 8.16 16.39
N HIS A 202 1.93 8.03 15.66
CA HIS A 202 2.52 9.14 14.91
C HIS A 202 1.76 9.50 13.63
N ALA A 203 1.14 8.51 12.98
CA ALA A 203 0.37 8.72 11.76
C ALA A 203 -1.00 9.32 12.03
N LEU A 204 -1.60 9.09 13.21
CA LEU A 204 -2.97 9.49 13.51
C LEU A 204 -3.28 10.97 13.23
N PRO A 205 -2.45 11.95 13.65
CA PRO A 205 -2.71 13.36 13.32
C PRO A 205 -2.72 13.63 11.82
N GLU A 206 -1.86 12.97 11.05
CA GLU A 206 -1.83 13.09 9.59
C GLU A 206 -3.05 12.43 8.94
N LEU A 207 -3.51 11.29 9.46
CA LEU A 207 -4.74 10.65 9.00
C LEU A 207 -5.95 11.56 9.23
N GLU A 208 -6.04 12.19 10.40
CA GLU A 208 -7.09 13.16 10.74
C GLU A 208 -7.03 14.41 9.87
N ASN A 209 -5.86 15.04 9.74
CA ASN A 209 -5.65 16.22 8.91
C ASN A 209 -6.03 15.99 7.44
N ARG A 210 -5.84 14.75 6.95
CA ARG A 210 -6.17 14.34 5.58
C ARG A 210 -7.59 13.79 5.45
N ASN A 211 -8.43 13.88 6.48
CA ASN A 211 -9.77 13.31 6.51
C ASN A 211 -9.80 11.83 6.09
N TRP A 212 -8.75 11.07 6.41
CA TRP A 212 -8.62 9.65 6.15
C TRP A 212 -8.66 9.22 4.67
N VAL A 213 -8.49 10.15 3.71
CA VAL A 213 -8.54 9.83 2.26
C VAL A 213 -7.46 8.83 1.81
N CYS A 214 -6.39 8.70 2.59
CA CYS A 214 -5.30 7.77 2.36
C CYS A 214 -5.61 6.31 2.74
N VAL A 215 -6.76 6.04 3.37
CA VAL A 215 -7.24 4.71 3.75
C VAL A 215 -8.50 4.38 2.94
N GLU A 216 -8.75 3.09 2.69
CA GLU A 216 -10.01 2.68 2.06
C GLU A 216 -11.21 3.17 2.92
N PRO A 217 -12.24 3.83 2.33
CA PRO A 217 -13.27 4.52 3.10
C PRO A 217 -14.02 3.66 4.12
N SER A 218 -14.37 2.43 3.77
CA SER A 218 -15.11 1.52 4.66
C SER A 218 -14.23 1.10 5.84
N LEU A 219 -12.96 0.81 5.58
CA LEU A 219 -11.98 0.51 6.60
C LEU A 219 -11.67 1.73 7.50
N ALA A 220 -11.63 2.93 6.94
CA ALA A 220 -11.45 4.17 7.69
C ALA A 220 -12.63 4.43 8.65
N VAL A 221 -13.85 4.05 8.30
CA VAL A 221 -15.00 4.07 9.23
C VAL A 221 -14.76 3.11 10.38
N ALA A 222 -14.43 1.84 10.11
CA ALA A 222 -14.19 0.83 11.14
C ALA A 222 -13.05 1.22 12.12
N ILE A 223 -11.95 1.78 11.61
CA ILE A 223 -10.84 2.27 12.46
C ILE A 223 -11.32 3.42 13.36
N ARG A 224 -12.05 4.40 12.81
CA ARG A 224 -12.54 5.55 13.56
C ARG A 224 -13.55 5.16 14.64
N GLU A 225 -14.45 4.23 14.34
CA GLU A 225 -15.40 3.68 15.31
C GLU A 225 -14.67 3.00 16.47
N LYS A 226 -13.57 2.28 16.17
CA LYS A 226 -12.75 1.67 17.20
C LYS A 226 -11.99 2.70 18.05
N LEU A 227 -11.48 3.78 17.44
CA LEU A 227 -10.79 4.87 18.14
C LEU A 227 -11.70 5.68 19.07
N HIS A 228 -12.95 5.91 18.66
CA HIS A 228 -13.90 6.77 19.37
C HIS A 228 -15.01 5.99 20.07
N GLY A 229 -14.93 4.66 20.06
CA GLY A 229 -15.91 3.78 20.67
C GLY A 229 -16.02 3.99 22.18
N PRO A 230 -17.14 3.60 22.80
CA PRO A 230 -17.50 3.93 24.18
C PRO A 230 -16.52 3.42 25.27
N ASN A 231 -15.48 2.66 24.91
CA ASN A 231 -14.49 2.08 25.82
C ASN A 231 -13.05 2.57 25.63
N VAL A 232 -12.80 3.59 24.80
CA VAL A 232 -11.42 4.09 24.61
C VAL A 232 -11.04 5.09 25.70
N LYS A 233 -10.13 4.69 26.60
CA LYS A 233 -9.47 5.63 27.52
C LYS A 233 -8.60 6.57 26.70
N PRO A 234 -8.62 7.90 26.97
CA PRO A 234 -7.83 8.85 26.23
C PRO A 234 -6.34 8.51 26.35
N ILE A 235 -5.66 8.43 25.21
CA ILE A 235 -4.20 8.30 25.13
C ILE A 235 -3.61 9.53 25.83
N ARG A 236 -3.03 9.34 27.02
CA ARG A 236 -2.41 10.41 27.79
C ARG A 236 -1.20 10.92 27.04
N GLY A 237 -1.37 12.03 26.32
CA GLY A 237 -0.26 12.87 25.91
C GLY A 237 0.47 13.38 27.15
N THR A 238 1.70 12.92 27.36
CA THR A 238 2.65 13.55 28.28
C THR A 238 2.97 14.95 27.77
N ARG A 239 2.24 15.95 28.29
CA ARG A 239 2.72 17.32 28.34
C ARG A 239 3.90 17.36 29.30
N THR A 240 5.12 17.30 28.77
CA THR A 240 6.28 17.82 29.49
C THR A 240 6.20 19.35 29.44
N ALA A 241 5.77 19.94 30.55
CA ALA A 241 6.00 21.33 30.85
C ALA A 241 7.41 21.46 31.44
N THR A 242 8.30 22.15 30.73
CA THR A 242 9.39 22.99 31.26
C THR A 242 9.80 23.96 30.16
#